data_AF-A0A3N0EUB3-F1
#
_entry.id   AF-A0A3N0EUB3-F1
#
_cell.length_a   1.000
_cell.length_b   1.000
_cell.length_c   1.000
_cell.angle_alpha   90.00
_cell.angle_beta   90.00
_cell.angle_gamma   90.00
#
_symmetry.space_group_name_H-M   'P 1'
#
loop_
_entity.id
_entity.type
_entity.pdbx_description
1 polymer ?
#
loop_
_entity_poly.entity_id
_entity_poly.type
_entity_poly.pdbx_seq_one_letter_code
_entity_poly.pdbx_strand_id
1 'polypeptide(L)'
;MDQLAPVNAIEYIVLFIILLGCFLIGYFFAKNHSSKKYGKQLDECLSEKQSLRESLNKHAQSTFGNNNSNIKARKTRDRRGILYTLQDSPLNFERIGRADETEKDDLKKISGIGPFIEEKLNSIGIFTFEQVSRFTDEDMNQVTELIQFFPGRIKRDDWKGQATTLKNNK
;
A
#
# COMPACT_ATOMS: atom_id res chain seq x y z
N MET A 1 73.14 -30.33 23.31
CA MET A 1 72.01 -29.36 23.23
C MET A 1 71.99 -28.97 21.77
N ASP A 2 71.37 -29.80 20.94
CA ASP A 2 71.50 -29.70 19.49
C ASP A 2 70.69 -28.54 18.95
N GLN A 3 71.29 -27.81 18.02
CA GLN A 3 70.81 -26.55 17.48
C GLN A 3 69.57 -26.82 16.61
N LEU A 4 68.38 -26.54 17.17
CA LEU A 4 67.06 -26.75 16.53
C LEU A 4 66.72 -25.72 15.44
N ALA A 5 67.67 -24.88 15.03
CA ALA A 5 67.46 -23.85 14.01
C ALA A 5 68.01 -24.32 12.65
N PRO A 6 67.20 -24.29 11.57
CA PRO A 6 67.64 -24.70 10.25
C PRO A 6 68.74 -23.76 9.74
N VAL A 7 69.82 -24.33 9.22
CA VAL A 7 71.02 -23.58 8.79
C VAL A 7 71.09 -23.39 7.27
N ASN A 8 70.23 -24.10 6.52
CA ASN A 8 70.25 -24.13 5.06
C ASN A 8 68.93 -23.64 4.44
N ALA A 9 69.02 -22.96 3.29
CA ALA A 9 67.84 -22.50 2.54
C ALA A 9 66.87 -23.63 2.16
N ILE A 10 67.39 -24.84 1.92
CA ILE A 10 66.60 -26.04 1.60
C ILE A 10 65.71 -26.45 2.78
N GLU A 11 66.18 -26.31 4.02
CA GLU A 11 65.41 -26.70 5.22
C GLU A 11 64.21 -25.77 5.44
N TYR A 12 64.36 -24.48 5.12
CA TYR A 12 63.23 -23.54 5.13
C TYR A 12 62.17 -23.87 4.05
N ILE A 13 62.59 -24.36 2.88
CA ILE A 13 61.66 -24.79 1.83
C ILE A 13 60.87 -26.02 2.28
N VAL A 14 61.52 -26.99 2.93
CA VAL A 14 60.85 -28.18 3.46
C VAL A 14 59.87 -27.81 4.58
N LEU A 15 60.27 -26.93 5.50
CA LEU A 15 59.37 -26.43 6.55
C LEU A 15 58.18 -25.67 5.95
N PHE A 16 58.39 -24.88 4.91
CA PHE A 16 57.32 -24.18 4.21
C PHE A 16 56.32 -25.16 3.58
N ILE A 17 56.78 -26.24 2.93
CA ILE A 17 55.90 -27.26 2.35
C ILE A 17 55.09 -27.99 3.42
N ILE A 18 55.67 -28.30 4.58
CA ILE A 18 54.96 -28.94 5.70
C ILE A 18 53.89 -28.00 6.26
N LEU A 19 54.23 -26.73 6.49
CA LEU A 19 53.29 -25.71 6.98
C LEU A 19 52.14 -25.47 5.98
N LEU A 20 52.47 -25.41 4.68
CA LEU A 20 51.49 -25.28 3.60
C LEU A 20 50.56 -26.49 3.56
N GLY A 21 51.10 -27.71 3.69
CA GLY A 21 50.33 -28.94 3.73
C GLY A 21 49.31 -28.96 4.88
N CYS A 22 49.74 -28.65 6.10
CA CYS A 22 48.86 -28.56 7.26
C CYS A 22 47.77 -27.48 7.09
N PHE A 23 48.12 -26.33 6.52
CA PHE A 23 47.18 -25.26 6.23
C PHE A 23 46.10 -25.67 5.22
N LEU A 24 46.49 -26.33 4.12
CA LEU A 24 45.56 -26.78 3.08
C LEU A 24 44.62 -27.87 3.60
N ILE A 25 45.14 -28.80 4.39
CA ILE A 25 44.35 -29.84 5.06
C ILE A 25 43.31 -29.17 5.99
N GLY A 26 43.74 -28.24 6.86
CA GLY A 26 42.83 -27.50 7.73
C GLY A 26 41.77 -26.70 6.98
N TYR A 27 42.15 -26.01 5.90
CA TYR A 27 41.24 -25.22 5.06
C TYR A 27 40.15 -26.07 4.41
N PHE A 28 40.50 -27.25 3.89
CA PHE A 28 39.54 -28.15 3.24
C PHE A 28 38.51 -28.71 4.23
N PHE A 29 38.95 -29.13 5.42
CA PHE A 29 38.06 -29.60 6.48
C PHE A 29 37.15 -28.48 7.00
N ALA A 30 37.66 -27.27 7.18
CA ALA A 30 36.87 -26.12 7.63
C ALA A 30 35.76 -25.75 6.63
N LYS A 31 36.09 -25.74 5.33
CA LYS A 31 35.14 -25.42 4.25
C LYS A 31 34.00 -26.44 4.15
N ASN A 32 34.30 -27.73 4.29
CA ASN A 32 33.29 -28.79 4.19
C ASN A 32 32.38 -28.89 5.44
N HIS A 33 32.87 -28.54 6.63
CA HIS A 33 32.09 -28.63 7.86
C HIS A 33 31.10 -27.46 8.03
N SER A 34 31.52 -26.22 7.69
CA SER A 34 30.70 -25.02 7.92
C SER A 34 29.42 -25.00 7.09
N SER A 35 29.43 -25.53 5.86
CA SER A 35 28.27 -25.48 4.96
C SER A 35 27.13 -26.41 5.36
N LYS A 36 27.43 -27.53 6.05
CA LYS A 36 26.44 -28.59 6.31
C LYS A 36 25.53 -28.28 7.51
N LYS A 37 25.98 -27.46 8.45
CA LYS A 37 25.25 -27.17 9.71
C LYS A 37 24.01 -26.30 9.47
N TYR A 38 24.12 -25.30 8.60
CA TYR A 38 23.05 -24.32 8.35
C TYR A 38 22.07 -24.75 7.26
N GLY A 39 22.48 -25.64 6.34
CA GLY A 39 21.60 -26.14 5.28
C GLY A 39 20.42 -26.95 5.84
N LYS A 40 20.67 -27.86 6.79
CA LYS A 40 19.60 -28.67 7.39
C LYS A 40 18.55 -27.85 8.12
N GLN A 41 18.98 -26.82 8.87
CA GLN A 41 18.06 -25.92 9.57
C GLN A 41 17.23 -25.08 8.60
N LEU A 42 17.83 -24.68 7.48
CA LEU A 42 17.13 -23.95 6.42
C LEU A 42 16.08 -24.82 5.74
N ASP A 43 16.41 -26.08 5.41
CA ASP A 43 15.49 -27.03 4.79
C ASP A 43 14.31 -27.37 5.71
N GLU A 44 14.57 -27.53 7.01
CA GLU A 44 13.54 -27.76 8.02
C GLU A 44 12.57 -26.56 8.13
N CYS A 45 13.10 -25.34 8.18
CA CYS A 45 12.30 -24.12 8.21
C CYS A 45 11.46 -23.94 6.93
N LEU A 46 12.01 -24.27 5.76
CA LEU A 46 11.29 -24.22 4.49
C LEU A 46 10.15 -25.23 4.44
N SER A 47 10.37 -26.45 4.93
CA SER A 47 9.36 -27.50 5.02
C SER A 47 8.22 -27.11 5.97
N GLU A 48 8.53 -26.54 7.13
CA GLU A 48 7.53 -26.03 8.08
C GLU A 48 6.69 -24.89 7.47
N LYS A 49 7.33 -23.96 6.77
CA LYS A 49 6.63 -22.88 6.07
C LYS A 49 5.67 -23.42 5.00
N GLN A 50 6.04 -24.50 4.33
CA GLN A 50 5.21 -25.13 3.30
C GLN A 50 3.97 -25.79 3.90
N SER A 51 4.11 -26.54 5.01
CA SER A 51 2.98 -27.19 5.69
C SER A 51 2.02 -26.17 6.33
N LEU A 52 2.54 -25.08 6.89
CA LEU A 52 1.74 -23.96 7.37
C LEU A 52 0.94 -23.31 6.24
N ARG A 53 1.54 -23.10 5.07
CA ARG A 53 0.86 -22.54 3.90
C ARG A 53 -0.26 -23.46 3.40
N GLU A 54 -0.03 -24.76 3.40
CA GLU A 54 -1.01 -25.76 2.98
C GLU A 54 -2.20 -25.86 3.95
N SER A 55 -1.92 -25.88 5.26
CA SER A 55 -2.97 -25.86 6.29
C SER A 55 -3.80 -24.58 6.24
N LEU A 56 -3.18 -23.42 6.01
CA LEU A 56 -3.85 -22.13 5.86
C LEU A 56 -4.73 -22.08 4.61
N ASN A 57 -4.27 -22.63 3.49
CA ASN A 57 -5.06 -22.76 2.27
C ASN A 57 -6.29 -23.66 2.47
N LYS A 58 -6.11 -24.81 3.14
CA LYS A 58 -7.21 -25.73 3.49
C LYS A 58 -8.24 -25.04 4.40
N HIS A 59 -7.77 -24.27 5.39
CA HIS A 59 -8.65 -23.49 6.27
C HIS A 59 -9.41 -22.41 5.51
N ALA A 60 -8.74 -21.65 4.64
CA ALA A 60 -9.38 -20.65 3.78
C ALA A 60 -10.47 -21.27 2.88
N GLN A 61 -10.21 -22.44 2.29
CA GLN A 61 -11.20 -23.18 1.53
C GLN A 61 -12.39 -23.65 2.39
N SER A 62 -12.16 -24.07 3.64
CA SER A 62 -13.27 -24.46 4.53
C SER A 62 -14.12 -23.27 5.01
N THR A 63 -13.52 -22.10 5.20
CA THR A 63 -14.20 -20.90 5.71
C THR A 63 -14.93 -20.12 4.61
N PHE A 64 -14.43 -20.16 3.37
CA PHE A 64 -14.99 -19.41 2.23
C PHE A 64 -15.54 -20.29 1.09
N GLY A 65 -15.42 -21.62 1.17
CA GLY A 65 -15.83 -22.55 0.10
C GLY A 65 -17.31 -22.92 0.09
N ASN A 66 -18.15 -22.33 0.95
CA ASN A 66 -19.59 -22.49 0.85
C ASN A 66 -20.14 -21.54 -0.22
N ASN A 67 -20.55 -22.10 -1.36
CA ASN A 67 -21.10 -21.42 -2.54
C ASN A 67 -22.47 -20.75 -2.33
N ASN A 68 -22.75 -20.21 -1.15
CA ASN A 68 -23.85 -19.26 -0.99
C ASN A 68 -23.38 -17.90 -1.55
N SER A 69 -23.62 -17.71 -2.85
CA SER A 69 -23.24 -16.58 -3.71
C SER A 69 -23.74 -15.20 -3.25
N ASN A 70 -24.41 -15.11 -2.09
CA ASN A 70 -25.03 -13.91 -1.56
C ASN A 70 -24.23 -13.18 -0.47
N ILE A 71 -23.08 -13.71 -0.04
CA ILE A 71 -22.21 -13.03 0.94
C ILE A 71 -20.92 -12.58 0.24
N LYS A 72 -20.94 -11.36 -0.30
CA LYS A 72 -19.72 -10.68 -0.77
C LYS A 72 -19.25 -9.74 0.34
N ALA A 73 -18.00 -9.87 0.78
CA ALA A 73 -17.38 -8.85 1.61
C ALA A 73 -17.43 -7.51 0.86
N ARG A 74 -18.17 -6.53 1.39
CA ARG A 74 -18.24 -5.19 0.82
C ARG A 74 -16.86 -4.55 1.04
N LYS A 75 -16.11 -4.35 -0.04
CA LYS A 75 -14.80 -3.69 -0.01
C LYS A 75 -14.97 -2.28 0.57
N THR A 76 -14.58 -2.06 1.82
CA THR A 76 -14.82 -0.78 2.51
C THR A 76 -13.76 0.29 2.22
N ARG A 77 -12.70 -0.05 1.49
CA ARG A 77 -11.70 0.93 1.03
C ARG A 77 -10.84 0.38 -0.09
N ASP A 78 -10.64 1.16 -1.15
CA ASP A 78 -9.63 0.89 -2.16
C ASP A 78 -8.28 1.50 -1.75
N ARG A 79 -7.20 0.80 -2.09
CA ARG A 79 -5.83 1.16 -1.69
C ARG A 79 -5.16 2.10 -2.71
N ARG A 80 -5.93 2.71 -3.62
CA ARG A 80 -5.40 3.13 -4.93
C ARG A 80 -5.30 4.62 -5.20
N GLY A 81 -5.84 5.52 -4.37
CA GLY A 81 -5.60 6.96 -4.52
C GLY A 81 -5.78 7.45 -5.96
N ILE A 82 -6.85 7.01 -6.64
CA ILE A 82 -7.07 7.36 -8.04
C ILE A 82 -7.49 8.83 -8.09
N LEU A 83 -6.72 9.63 -8.82
CA LEU A 83 -7.16 10.94 -9.31
C LEU A 83 -8.25 10.69 -10.36
N TYR A 84 -9.49 10.99 -10.01
CA TYR A 84 -10.59 10.98 -10.98
C TYR A 84 -10.30 12.03 -12.04
N THR A 85 -10.05 11.62 -13.28
CA THR A 85 -10.01 12.52 -14.42
C THR A 85 -11.42 13.04 -14.69
N LEU A 86 -11.56 14.36 -14.85
CA LEU A 86 -12.85 15.05 -15.09
C LEU A 86 -13.69 14.44 -16.22
N GLN A 87 -13.06 13.71 -17.14
CA GLN A 87 -13.68 13.10 -18.31
C GLN A 87 -14.60 11.90 -18.00
N ASP A 88 -14.38 11.18 -16.89
CA ASP A 88 -15.12 9.96 -16.52
C ASP A 88 -16.05 10.15 -15.31
N SER A 89 -16.21 11.39 -14.84
CA SER A 89 -17.05 11.66 -13.69
C SER A 89 -18.52 11.47 -14.06
N PRO A 90 -19.31 10.67 -13.30
CA PRO A 90 -20.74 10.47 -13.57
C PRO A 90 -21.59 11.75 -13.37
N LEU A 91 -20.98 12.83 -12.89
CA LEU A 91 -21.61 14.11 -12.62
C LEU A 91 -22.02 14.83 -13.89
N ASN A 92 -23.27 15.30 -13.92
CA ASN A 92 -23.81 16.07 -15.04
C ASN A 92 -23.47 17.56 -14.89
N PHE A 93 -22.29 17.96 -15.38
CA PHE A 93 -21.83 19.35 -15.36
C PHE A 93 -22.66 20.31 -16.24
N GLU A 94 -23.39 19.80 -17.23
CA GLU A 94 -24.31 20.63 -18.04
C GLU A 94 -25.42 21.23 -17.16
N ARG A 95 -25.83 20.51 -16.12
CA ARG A 95 -26.87 20.94 -15.18
C ARG A 95 -26.29 21.70 -13.98
N ILE A 96 -25.24 21.13 -13.38
CA ILE A 96 -24.59 21.69 -12.18
C ILE A 96 -23.89 23.01 -12.51
N GLY A 97 -23.40 23.17 -13.74
CA GLY A 97 -22.59 24.29 -14.17
C GLY A 97 -21.10 23.94 -14.14
N ARG A 98 -20.34 24.61 -15.02
CA ARG A 98 -18.88 24.54 -15.09
C ARG A 98 -18.32 25.82 -14.48
N ALA A 99 -17.26 25.68 -13.70
CA ALA A 99 -16.53 26.79 -13.10
C ALA A 99 -15.05 26.45 -13.13
N ASP A 100 -14.21 27.47 -13.21
CA ASP A 100 -12.76 27.35 -13.18
C ASP A 100 -12.20 27.79 -11.81
N GLU A 101 -10.93 27.50 -11.55
CA GLU A 101 -10.24 27.86 -10.31
C GLU A 101 -10.24 29.38 -10.05
N THR A 102 -10.35 30.19 -11.11
CA THR A 102 -10.44 31.66 -11.01
C THR A 102 -11.74 32.16 -10.39
N GLU A 103 -12.81 31.37 -10.44
CA GLU A 103 -14.13 31.72 -9.90
C GLU A 103 -14.42 31.05 -8.56
N LYS A 104 -13.42 30.38 -7.99
CA LYS A 104 -13.55 29.53 -6.81
C LYS A 104 -14.10 30.29 -5.59
N ASP A 105 -15.15 29.73 -5.01
CA ASP A 105 -15.72 30.17 -3.75
C ASP A 105 -15.05 29.46 -2.56
N ASP A 106 -15.15 30.07 -1.38
CA ASP A 106 -14.70 29.47 -0.13
C ASP A 106 -15.72 28.42 0.37
N LEU A 107 -15.67 27.21 -0.20
CA LEU A 107 -16.60 26.12 0.12
C LEU A 107 -16.58 25.71 1.60
N LYS A 108 -15.52 26.06 2.36
CA LYS A 108 -15.42 25.80 3.81
C LYS A 108 -16.46 26.56 4.63
N LYS A 109 -17.13 27.56 4.05
CA LYS A 109 -18.26 28.24 4.70
C LYS A 109 -19.48 27.33 4.88
N ILE A 110 -19.56 26.22 4.13
CA ILE A 110 -20.61 25.21 4.30
C ILE A 110 -20.20 24.26 5.43
N SER A 111 -21.09 24.10 6.42
CA SER A 111 -20.87 23.19 7.53
C SER A 111 -20.68 21.75 7.07
N GLY A 112 -19.59 21.12 7.50
CA GLY A 112 -19.19 19.78 7.08
C GLY A 112 -18.17 19.73 5.94
N ILE A 113 -17.88 20.86 5.29
CA ILE A 113 -16.77 20.98 4.32
C ILE A 113 -15.54 21.54 5.04
N GLY A 114 -14.56 20.67 5.28
CA GLY A 114 -13.23 21.07 5.74
C GLY A 114 -12.24 21.30 4.59
N PRO A 115 -11.02 21.79 4.86
CA PRO A 115 -10.00 22.04 3.83
C PRO A 115 -9.72 20.83 2.93
N PHE A 116 -9.70 19.64 3.53
CA PHE A 116 -9.50 18.38 2.81
C PHE A 116 -10.65 18.02 1.86
N ILE A 117 -11.89 18.32 2.27
CA ILE A 117 -13.08 18.04 1.45
C ILE A 117 -13.18 19.06 0.32
N GLU A 118 -12.88 20.33 0.60
CA GLU A 118 -12.76 21.38 -0.41
C GLU A 118 -11.73 20.99 -1.50
N GLU A 119 -10.55 20.53 -1.12
CA GLU A 119 -9.52 20.07 -2.06
C GLU A 119 -10.02 18.95 -2.97
N LYS A 120 -10.73 17.96 -2.40
CA LYS A 120 -11.34 16.89 -3.19
C LYS A 120 -12.43 17.38 -4.12
N LEU A 121 -13.30 18.30 -3.67
CA LEU A 121 -14.34 18.89 -4.51
C LEU A 121 -13.73 19.64 -5.71
N ASN A 122 -12.67 20.41 -5.47
CA ASN A 122 -11.93 21.10 -6.54
C ASN A 122 -11.31 20.10 -7.53
N SER A 123 -10.77 18.97 -7.04
CA SER A 123 -10.19 17.94 -7.92
C SER A 123 -11.21 17.30 -8.87
N ILE A 124 -12.50 17.31 -8.51
CA ILE A 124 -13.59 16.82 -9.36
C ILE A 124 -14.33 17.96 -10.09
N GLY A 125 -13.80 19.18 -10.10
CA GLY A 125 -14.35 20.29 -10.88
C GLY A 125 -15.49 21.06 -10.21
N ILE A 126 -15.67 20.93 -8.89
CA ILE A 126 -16.65 21.69 -8.11
C ILE A 126 -15.91 22.77 -7.32
N PHE A 127 -16.11 24.02 -7.71
CA PHE A 127 -15.39 25.19 -7.16
C PHE A 127 -16.32 26.23 -6.53
N THR A 128 -17.62 26.25 -6.86
CA THR A 128 -18.51 27.37 -6.52
C THR A 128 -19.73 26.95 -5.70
N PHE A 129 -20.32 27.90 -4.96
CA PHE A 129 -21.60 27.69 -4.27
C PHE A 129 -22.75 27.47 -5.24
N GLU A 130 -22.69 28.06 -6.44
CA GLU A 130 -23.68 27.84 -7.50
C GLU A 130 -23.81 26.35 -7.84
N GLN A 131 -22.68 25.69 -8.08
CA GLN A 131 -22.64 24.27 -8.42
C GLN A 131 -23.25 23.42 -7.30
N VAL A 132 -22.83 23.64 -6.05
CA VAL A 132 -23.33 22.89 -4.89
C VAL A 132 -24.83 23.14 -4.66
N SER A 133 -25.31 24.37 -4.88
CA SER A 133 -26.74 24.71 -4.74
C SER A 133 -27.64 23.96 -5.73
N ARG A 134 -27.07 23.50 -6.86
CA ARG A 134 -27.79 22.78 -7.90
C ARG A 134 -27.81 21.27 -7.71
N PHE A 135 -27.08 20.71 -6.74
CA PHE A 135 -27.03 19.25 -6.55
C PHE A 135 -28.41 18.60 -6.41
N THR A 136 -28.59 17.46 -7.09
CA THR A 136 -29.72 16.53 -6.88
C THR A 136 -29.33 15.47 -5.88
N ASP A 137 -30.29 14.68 -5.39
CA ASP A 137 -29.98 13.53 -4.53
C ASP A 137 -29.01 12.55 -5.20
N GLU A 138 -29.11 12.37 -6.52
CA GLU A 138 -28.19 11.54 -7.31
C GLU A 138 -26.78 12.13 -7.33
N ASP A 139 -26.63 13.43 -7.63
CA ASP A 139 -25.30 14.07 -7.63
C ASP A 139 -24.67 14.04 -6.24
N MET A 140 -25.46 14.18 -5.17
CA MET A 140 -24.92 14.07 -3.80
C MET A 140 -24.36 12.67 -3.53
N ASN A 141 -25.01 11.62 -4.03
CA ASN A 141 -24.50 10.25 -3.92
C ASN A 141 -23.23 10.07 -4.75
N GLN A 142 -23.23 10.54 -5.99
CA GLN A 142 -22.07 10.47 -6.87
C GLN A 142 -20.86 11.25 -6.33
N VAL A 143 -21.07 12.49 -5.87
CA VAL A 143 -20.04 13.29 -5.19
C VAL A 143 -19.51 12.53 -3.99
N THR A 144 -20.39 12.00 -3.13
CA THR A 144 -19.99 11.21 -1.95
C THR A 144 -19.05 10.07 -2.34
N GLU A 145 -19.35 9.32 -3.39
CA GLU A 145 -18.51 8.23 -3.88
C GLU A 145 -17.17 8.74 -4.45
N LEU A 146 -17.20 9.79 -5.28
CA LEU A 146 -16.02 10.39 -5.89
C LEU A 146 -15.04 10.96 -4.86
N ILE A 147 -15.54 11.69 -3.86
CA ILE A 147 -14.70 12.24 -2.80
C ILE A 147 -14.43 11.23 -1.67
N GLN A 148 -14.93 10.00 -1.79
CA GLN A 148 -14.84 8.93 -0.79
C GLN A 148 -15.25 9.41 0.60
N PHE A 149 -16.37 10.12 0.67
CA PHE A 149 -16.90 10.69 1.91
C PHE A 149 -17.95 9.79 2.54
N PHE A 150 -18.33 10.08 3.78
CA PHE A 150 -19.31 9.29 4.49
C PHE A 150 -20.69 9.44 3.84
N PRO A 151 -21.39 8.33 3.53
CA PRO A 151 -22.68 8.37 2.88
C PRO A 151 -23.72 9.11 3.72
N GLY A 152 -24.56 9.88 3.04
CA GLY A 152 -25.65 10.65 3.65
C GLY A 152 -25.23 11.93 4.38
N ARG A 153 -23.93 12.21 4.56
CA ARG A 153 -23.47 13.44 5.24
C ARG A 153 -23.82 14.70 4.47
N ILE A 154 -23.67 14.71 3.15
CA ILE A 154 -23.98 15.88 2.30
C ILE A 154 -25.44 16.33 2.47
N LYS A 155 -26.37 15.36 2.55
CA LYS A 155 -27.79 15.61 2.75
C LYS A 155 -28.12 16.01 4.20
N ARG A 156 -27.55 15.29 5.17
CA ARG A 156 -27.80 15.53 6.61
C ARG A 156 -27.24 16.88 7.07
N ASP A 157 -26.08 17.26 6.55
CA ASP A 157 -25.43 18.54 6.84
C ASP A 157 -25.95 19.64 5.87
N ASP A 158 -27.01 19.39 5.09
CA ASP A 158 -27.69 20.34 4.18
C ASP A 158 -26.76 21.25 3.36
N TRP A 159 -25.83 20.65 2.62
CA TRP A 159 -24.88 21.43 1.81
C TRP A 159 -25.58 22.28 0.76
N LYS A 160 -26.65 21.75 0.16
CA LYS A 160 -27.42 22.43 -0.89
C LYS A 160 -28.13 23.69 -0.35
N GLY A 161 -28.82 23.59 0.78
CA GLY A 161 -29.50 24.73 1.39
C GLY A 161 -28.53 25.82 1.83
N GLN A 162 -27.40 25.42 2.43
CA GLN A 162 -26.33 26.34 2.81
C GLN A 162 -25.70 27.02 1.59
N ALA A 163 -25.37 26.26 0.55
CA ALA A 163 -24.82 26.81 -0.69
C ALA A 163 -25.78 27.80 -1.37
N THR A 164 -27.08 27.50 -1.38
CA THR A 164 -28.11 28.41 -1.90
C THR A 164 -28.12 29.75 -1.15
N THR A 165 -27.94 29.70 0.17
CA THR A 165 -27.88 30.90 1.03
C THR A 165 -26.61 31.69 0.78
N LEU A 166 -25.46 31.01 0.65
CA LEU A 166 -24.16 31.65 0.46
C LEU A 166 -23.99 32.26 -0.94
N LYS A 167 -24.53 31.60 -1.98
CA LYS A 167 -24.55 32.10 -3.36
C LYS A 167 -25.19 33.49 -3.46
N ASN A 168 -26.31 33.71 -2.77
CA ASN A 168 -27.05 34.98 -2.83
C ASN A 168 -26.39 36.10 -2.02
N ASN A 169 -25.49 35.73 -1.09
CA ASN A 169 -24.74 36.64 -0.22
C ASN A 169 -23.27 36.80 -0.68
N LYS A 170 -22.99 36.51 -1.96
CA LYS A 170 -21.66 36.62 -2.57
C LYS A 170 -21.31 38.06 -2.90
#